data_AF-A0A950SYB5-F1
#
_entry.id   AF-A0A950SYB5-F1
#
_cell.length_a   1.000
_cell.length_b   1.000
_cell.length_c   1.000
_cell.angle_alpha   90.00
_cell.angle_beta   90.00
_cell.angle_gamma   90.00
#
_symmetry.space_group_name_H-M   'P 1'
#
loop_
_entity.id
_entity.type
_entity.pdbx_description
1 polymer ?
#
loop_
_entity_poly.entity_id
_entity_poly.type
_entity_poly.pdbx_seq_one_letter_code
_entity_poly.pdbx_strand_id
1 'polypeptide(L)'
;NVQEYKTPLVQSGEISTQWHLVTTVAALGDKAVKFVTDSVIGYVIRNDGDDTEAPKGSIIAMSAACTHMGCIVKWQESDNRFHCPCHGGVFTEYGKPDPSSRMRYLVALPRLKTKVENGNIYVEVPVSNV
;
A
#
# COMPACT_ATOMS: atom_id res chain seq x y z
N ASN A 1 6.38 -16.88 1.15
CA ASN A 1 5.11 -16.59 1.88
C ASN A 1 4.44 -15.39 1.23
N VAL A 2 3.26 -15.60 0.64
CA VAL A 2 2.46 -14.55 -0.03
C VAL A 2 1.38 -14.07 0.93
N GLN A 3 1.22 -12.75 1.08
CA GLN A 3 0.11 -12.16 1.81
C GLN A 3 -1.06 -11.93 0.87
N GLU A 4 -2.16 -12.60 1.17
CA GLU A 4 -3.44 -12.46 0.48
C GLU A 4 -4.37 -11.50 1.24
N TYR A 5 -5.28 -10.86 0.52
CA TYR A 5 -6.31 -9.98 1.07
C TYR A 5 -7.67 -10.39 0.54
N LYS A 6 -8.73 -10.14 1.31
CA LYS A 6 -10.10 -10.51 0.91
C LYS A 6 -10.54 -9.81 -0.39
N THR A 7 -10.07 -8.58 -0.60
CA THR A 7 -10.38 -7.79 -1.79
C THR A 7 -9.13 -7.02 -2.24
N PRO A 8 -8.17 -7.70 -2.91
CA PRO A 8 -6.97 -7.02 -3.40
C PRO A 8 -7.33 -6.13 -4.59
N LEU A 9 -6.58 -5.04 -4.79
CA LEU A 9 -6.74 -4.16 -5.94
C LEU A 9 -6.55 -4.90 -7.27
N VAL A 10 -5.63 -5.86 -7.27
CA VAL A 10 -5.27 -6.68 -8.42
C VAL A 10 -5.71 -8.11 -8.14
N GLN A 11 -6.69 -8.59 -8.89
CA GLN A 11 -7.20 -9.95 -8.78
C GLN A 11 -6.48 -10.84 -9.80
N SER A 12 -5.57 -11.70 -9.30
CA SER A 12 -4.81 -12.63 -10.15
C SER A 12 -5.78 -13.52 -10.94
N GLY A 13 -5.58 -13.63 -12.26
CA GLY A 13 -6.41 -14.46 -13.15
C GLY A 13 -7.42 -13.67 -14.00
N GLU A 14 -7.77 -12.44 -13.63
CA GLU A 14 -8.56 -11.55 -14.50
C GLU A 14 -7.67 -10.75 -15.47
N ILE A 15 -6.46 -10.42 -15.02
CA ILE A 15 -5.45 -9.69 -15.79
C ILE A 15 -4.07 -10.31 -15.60
N SER A 16 -3.17 -10.06 -16.56
CA SER A 16 -1.77 -10.50 -16.46
C SER A 16 -1.03 -9.69 -15.39
N THR A 17 -0.33 -10.38 -14.49
CA THR A 17 0.39 -9.80 -13.36
C THR A 17 1.85 -10.23 -13.34
N GLN A 18 2.68 -9.46 -12.64
CA GLN A 18 4.08 -9.77 -12.36
C GLN A 18 4.44 -9.41 -10.92
N TRP A 19 5.44 -10.11 -10.38
CA TRP A 19 6.06 -9.77 -9.09
C TRP A 19 7.15 -8.73 -9.32
N HIS A 20 6.94 -7.51 -8.84
CA HIS A 20 7.92 -6.44 -8.92
C HIS A 20 8.71 -6.34 -7.63
N LEU A 21 10.05 -6.37 -7.70
CA LEU A 21 10.91 -6.13 -6.54
C LEU A 21 10.83 -4.66 -6.14
N VAL A 22 10.35 -4.36 -4.93
CA VAL A 22 10.14 -2.97 -4.48
C VAL A 22 11.18 -2.51 -3.47
N THR A 23 11.64 -3.38 -2.58
CA THR A 23 12.66 -3.08 -1.55
C THR A 23 13.12 -4.37 -0.84
N THR A 24 13.90 -4.25 0.23
CA THR A 24 14.27 -5.34 1.14
C THR A 24 13.71 -5.12 2.54
N VAL A 25 13.59 -6.18 3.33
CA VAL A 25 13.16 -6.11 4.74
C VAL A 25 14.11 -5.23 5.57
N ALA A 26 15.41 -5.27 5.27
CA ALA A 26 16.41 -4.44 5.93
C ALA A 26 16.25 -2.95 5.55
N ALA A 27 16.03 -2.65 4.26
CA ALA A 27 15.87 -1.28 3.79
C ALA A 27 14.51 -0.65 4.19
N LEU A 28 13.49 -1.48 4.38
CA LEU A 28 12.18 -1.02 4.86
C LEU A 28 12.27 -0.37 6.24
N GLY A 29 13.03 -0.98 7.16
CA GLY A 29 13.07 -0.54 8.56
C GLY A 29 11.66 -0.48 9.15
N ASP A 30 11.34 0.65 9.79
CA ASP A 30 10.05 0.92 10.44
C ASP A 30 9.25 2.02 9.71
N LYS A 31 9.60 2.31 8.44
CA LYS A 31 9.02 3.41 7.66
C LYS A 31 8.20 2.91 6.48
N ALA A 32 7.32 3.76 5.98
CA ALA A 32 6.66 3.53 4.70
C ALA A 32 7.66 3.79 3.56
N VAL A 33 7.86 2.79 2.69
CA VAL A 33 8.70 2.93 1.49
C VAL A 33 7.81 3.01 0.27
N LYS A 34 7.95 4.11 -0.48
CA LYS A 34 7.26 4.31 -1.76
C LYS A 34 7.88 3.43 -2.84
N PHE A 35 7.04 2.82 -3.67
CA PHE A 35 7.45 2.19 -4.92
C PHE A 35 6.65 2.77 -6.10
N VAL A 36 7.22 2.66 -7.30
CA VAL A 36 6.64 3.11 -8.55
C VAL A 36 6.86 2.03 -9.58
N THR A 37 5.79 1.61 -10.24
CA THR A 37 5.81 0.78 -11.45
C THR A 37 5.09 1.53 -12.57
N ASP A 38 5.08 0.96 -13.77
CA ASP A 38 4.33 1.55 -14.89
C ASP A 38 2.80 1.51 -14.67
N SER A 39 2.31 0.57 -13.85
CA SER A 39 0.89 0.34 -13.62
C SER A 39 0.39 0.87 -12.27
N VAL A 40 1.25 0.92 -11.25
CA VAL A 40 0.86 1.26 -9.88
C VAL A 40 1.95 2.06 -9.17
N ILE A 41 1.53 3.12 -8.50
CA ILE A 41 2.32 3.79 -7.47
C ILE A 41 1.77 3.36 -6.12
N GLY A 42 2.64 2.96 -5.20
CA GLY A 42 2.21 2.47 -3.89
C GLY A 42 3.23 2.66 -2.79
N TYR A 43 2.90 2.14 -1.62
CA TYR A 43 3.78 2.04 -0.48
C TYR A 43 3.80 0.63 0.07
N VAL A 44 4.95 0.24 0.61
CA VAL A 44 5.08 -0.90 1.53
C VAL A 44 5.38 -0.41 2.94
N ILE A 45 4.78 -1.05 3.93
CA ILE A 45 4.98 -0.76 5.35
C ILE A 45 4.94 -2.07 6.16
N ARG A 46 5.66 -2.12 7.28
CA ARG A 46 5.54 -3.22 8.25
C ARG A 46 4.33 -3.01 9.14
N ASN A 47 3.55 -4.06 9.37
CA ASN A 47 2.44 -4.03 10.33
C ASN A 47 2.93 -4.30 11.74
N ASP A 48 3.06 -3.29 12.59
CA ASP A 48 3.58 -3.47 13.96
C ASP A 48 2.50 -3.60 15.05
N GLY A 49 1.21 -3.46 14.73
CA GLY A 49 0.17 -3.78 15.71
C GLY A 49 -1.28 -3.43 15.42
N ASP A 50 -1.59 -2.41 14.62
CA ASP A 50 -2.97 -1.87 14.57
C ASP A 50 -3.73 -2.18 13.27
N ASP A 51 -3.11 -2.89 12.33
CA ASP A 51 -3.85 -3.44 11.19
C ASP A 51 -4.46 -4.80 11.54
N THR A 52 -5.79 -4.85 11.53
CA THR A 52 -6.61 -6.04 11.80
C THR A 52 -6.83 -6.92 10.57
N GLU A 53 -6.41 -6.47 9.38
CA GLU A 53 -6.60 -7.20 8.12
C GLU A 53 -5.36 -8.02 7.74
N ALA A 54 -4.22 -7.75 8.37
CA ALA A 54 -2.97 -8.47 8.18
C ALA A 54 -2.37 -8.91 9.52
N PRO A 55 -1.61 -10.03 9.58
CA PRO A 55 -0.92 -10.43 10.81
C PRO A 55 0.11 -9.39 11.27
N LYS A 56 0.33 -9.29 12.57
CA LYS A 56 1.44 -8.50 13.12
C LYS A 56 2.79 -9.03 12.58
N GLY A 57 3.69 -8.11 12.26
CA GLY A 57 5.00 -8.35 11.64
C GLY A 57 4.96 -8.59 10.13
N SER A 58 3.77 -8.64 9.51
CA SER A 58 3.65 -8.80 8.06
C SER A 58 4.02 -7.53 7.30
N ILE A 59 4.33 -7.68 6.01
CA ILE A 59 4.54 -6.54 5.10
C ILE A 59 3.25 -6.28 4.35
N ILE A 60 2.74 -5.06 4.49
CA ILE A 60 1.55 -4.58 3.80
C ILE A 60 1.99 -3.77 2.59
N ALA A 61 1.40 -4.04 1.43
CA ALA A 61 1.44 -3.13 0.29
C ALA A 61 0.07 -2.52 0.02
N MET A 62 0.07 -1.25 -0.37
CA MET A 62 -1.15 -0.53 -0.73
C MET A 62 -0.90 0.42 -1.90
N SER A 63 -1.95 0.68 -2.68
CA SER A 63 -1.94 1.73 -3.69
C SER A 63 -1.82 3.11 -3.03
N ALA A 64 -1.06 4.00 -3.66
CA ALA A 64 -0.96 5.39 -3.26
C ALA A 64 -2.07 6.24 -3.89
N ALA A 65 -2.91 5.69 -4.75
CA ALA A 65 -4.04 6.40 -5.33
C ALA A 65 -5.12 6.63 -4.27
N CYS A 66 -5.36 7.90 -3.94
CA CYS A 66 -6.42 8.29 -3.01
C CYS A 66 -7.79 7.79 -3.52
N THR A 67 -8.55 7.17 -2.63
CA THR A 67 -9.86 6.56 -2.95
C THR A 67 -10.98 7.56 -3.25
N HIS A 68 -10.69 8.86 -3.21
CA HIS A 68 -11.60 9.89 -3.70
C HIS A 68 -11.55 10.00 -5.23
N MET A 69 -10.42 10.48 -5.77
CA MET A 69 -10.25 10.79 -7.21
C MET A 69 -8.84 10.46 -7.73
N GLY A 70 -8.14 9.53 -7.08
CA GLY A 70 -6.89 8.96 -7.60
C GLY A 70 -5.62 9.79 -7.39
N CYS A 71 -5.66 10.96 -6.75
CA CYS A 71 -4.44 11.71 -6.41
C CYS A 71 -3.46 10.86 -5.60
N ILE A 72 -2.15 10.98 -5.87
CA ILE A 72 -1.12 10.24 -5.16
C ILE A 72 -0.93 10.81 -3.75
N VAL A 73 -1.23 10.00 -2.74
CA VAL A 73 -1.01 10.35 -1.33
C VAL A 73 0.47 10.36 -0.98
N LYS A 74 0.84 11.19 0.00
CA LYS A 74 2.19 11.33 0.51
C LYS A 74 2.27 10.84 1.93
N TRP A 75 3.26 9.99 2.23
CA TRP A 75 3.63 9.69 3.60
C TRP A 75 4.14 10.94 4.32
N GLN A 76 3.62 11.20 5.51
CA GLN A 76 4.08 12.26 6.42
C GLN A 76 4.67 11.60 7.67
N GLU A 77 6.00 11.70 7.80
CA GLU A 77 6.75 11.12 8.93
C GLU A 77 6.40 11.81 10.26
N SER A 78 5.93 13.06 10.22
CA SER A 78 5.63 13.84 11.42
C SER A 78 4.46 13.28 12.24
N ASP A 79 3.52 12.60 11.58
CA ASP A 79 2.30 12.05 12.20
C ASP A 79 2.04 10.58 11.81
N ASN A 80 2.93 9.97 11.02
CA ASN A 80 2.79 8.62 10.50
C ASN A 80 1.45 8.43 9.74
N ARG A 81 1.13 9.36 8.84
CA ARG A 81 -0.10 9.34 8.04
C ARG A 81 0.16 9.50 6.55
N PHE A 82 -0.79 9.04 5.75
CA PHE A 82 -0.84 9.41 4.33
C PHE A 82 -1.77 10.60 4.13
N HIS A 83 -1.23 11.65 3.54
CA HIS A 83 -1.95 12.88 3.22
C HIS A 83 -2.17 13.00 1.71
N CYS A 84 -3.42 13.19 1.32
CA CYS A 84 -3.80 13.52 -0.05
C CYS A 84 -3.71 15.04 -0.26
N PRO A 85 -2.82 15.51 -1.15
CA PRO A 85 -2.59 16.95 -1.33
C PRO A 85 -3.73 17.69 -2.03
N CYS A 86 -4.65 16.97 -2.67
CA CYS A 86 -5.68 17.59 -3.50
C CYS A 86 -6.79 18.24 -2.67
N HIS A 87 -7.31 17.52 -1.67
CA HIS A 87 -8.49 17.96 -0.92
C HIS A 87 -8.42 17.60 0.58
N GLY A 88 -7.24 17.23 1.07
CA GLY A 88 -7.02 16.96 2.51
C GLY A 88 -7.57 15.63 3.02
N GLY A 89 -7.69 14.62 2.14
CA GLY A 89 -7.97 13.26 2.59
C GLY A 89 -6.79 12.71 3.40
N VAL A 90 -7.07 12.12 4.56
CA VAL A 90 -6.04 11.55 5.45
C VAL A 90 -6.31 10.08 5.68
N PHE A 91 -5.25 9.27 5.64
CA PHE A 91 -5.29 7.83 5.94
C PHE A 91 -4.27 7.50 7.02
N THR A 92 -4.58 6.50 7.85
CA THR A 92 -3.69 5.93 8.85
C THR A 92 -2.42 5.34 8.22
N GLU A 93 -1.44 4.97 9.02
CA GLU A 93 -0.23 4.28 8.60
C GLU A 93 -0.49 2.98 7.84
N TYR A 94 -1.65 2.35 8.09
CA TYR A 94 -2.09 1.16 7.39
C TYR A 94 -3.11 1.46 6.30
N GLY A 95 -3.28 2.73 5.90
CA GLY A 95 -4.12 3.13 4.77
C GLY A 95 -5.62 3.14 5.04
N LYS A 96 -6.07 2.99 6.29
CA LYS A 96 -7.48 3.13 6.66
C LYS A 96 -7.86 4.62 6.70
N PRO A 97 -9.12 5.01 6.43
CA PRO A 97 -9.53 6.41 6.58
C PRO A 97 -9.25 6.90 8.00
N ASP A 98 -8.52 8.01 8.14
CA ASP A 98 -8.21 8.55 9.45
C ASP A 98 -9.39 9.40 9.98
N PRO A 99 -9.78 9.27 11.26
CA PRO A 99 -10.84 10.07 11.87
C PRO A 99 -10.62 11.60 11.82
N SER A 100 -9.38 12.07 11.64
CA SER A 100 -9.06 13.48 11.43
C SER A 100 -9.40 13.99 10.02
N SER A 101 -9.55 13.08 9.05
CA SER A 101 -9.89 13.44 7.67
C SER A 101 -11.24 14.14 7.61
N ARG A 102 -11.28 15.32 6.98
CA ARG A 102 -12.53 16.05 6.72
C ARG A 102 -13.45 15.32 5.74
N MET A 103 -12.91 14.32 5.03
CA MET A 103 -13.63 13.51 4.05
C MET A 103 -14.13 12.23 4.70
N ARG A 104 -15.39 12.24 5.16
CA ARG A 104 -16.02 11.09 5.84
C ARG A 104 -16.38 9.92 4.93
N TYR A 105 -16.34 10.12 3.61
CA TYR A 105 -16.69 9.11 2.60
C TYR A 105 -15.46 8.37 2.03
N LEU A 106 -14.25 8.63 2.56
CA LEU A 106 -13.07 7.88 2.13
C LEU A 106 -13.21 6.42 2.55
N VAL A 107 -12.75 5.54 1.67
CA VAL A 107 -12.53 4.11 1.97
C VAL A 107 -11.04 3.83 2.02
N ALA A 108 -10.64 2.70 2.62
CA ALA A 108 -9.24 2.36 2.80
C ALA A 108 -8.48 2.27 1.47
N LEU A 109 -7.20 2.66 1.48
CA LEU A 109 -6.30 2.50 0.35
C LEU A 109 -6.26 1.03 -0.08
N PRO A 110 -6.51 0.72 -1.37
CA PRO A 110 -6.59 -0.65 -1.84
C PRO A 110 -5.29 -1.43 -1.59
N ARG A 111 -5.43 -2.66 -1.08
CA ARG A 111 -4.32 -3.56 -0.79
C ARG A 111 -3.76 -4.20 -2.06
N LEU A 112 -2.47 -4.46 -2.08
CA LEU A 112 -1.78 -5.24 -3.11
C LEU A 112 -1.15 -6.47 -2.47
N LYS A 113 -1.07 -7.58 -3.19
CA LYS A 113 -0.42 -8.77 -2.65
C LYS A 113 1.07 -8.52 -2.46
N THR A 114 1.61 -9.03 -1.37
CA THR A 114 3.05 -8.96 -1.08
C THR A 114 3.65 -10.35 -1.00
N LYS A 115 4.92 -10.46 -1.37
CA LYS A 115 5.69 -11.70 -1.24
C LYS A 115 7.07 -11.36 -0.69
N VAL A 116 7.48 -12.06 0.36
CA VAL A 116 8.82 -11.91 0.94
C VAL A 116 9.61 -13.19 0.68
N GLU A 117 10.76 -13.05 0.03
CA GLU A 117 11.66 -14.15 -0.34
C GLU A 117 13.12 -13.69 -0.18
N ASN A 118 13.93 -14.43 0.59
CA ASN A 118 15.35 -14.12 0.81
C ASN A 118 15.63 -12.68 1.26
N GLY A 119 14.73 -12.10 2.07
CA GLY A 119 14.82 -10.72 2.54
C GLY A 119 14.38 -9.66 1.52
N ASN A 120 14.02 -10.05 0.30
CA ASN A 120 13.45 -9.17 -0.72
C ASN A 120 11.93 -9.11 -0.60
N ILE A 121 11.38 -7.91 -0.80
CA ILE A 121 9.94 -7.63 -0.79
C ILE A 121 9.49 -7.39 -2.23
N TYR A 122 8.52 -8.19 -2.66
CA TYR A 122 7.88 -8.07 -3.96
C TYR A 122 6.41 -7.67 -3.79
N VAL A 123 5.90 -6.92 -4.75
CA VAL A 123 4.48 -6.56 -4.85
C VAL A 123 3.95 -7.08 -6.19
N GLU A 124 2.80 -7.73 -6.17
CA GLU A 124 2.13 -8.16 -7.40
C GLU A 124 1.42 -6.97 -8.03
N VAL A 125 1.76 -6.67 -9.28
CA VAL A 125 1.20 -5.55 -10.05
C VAL A 125 0.80 -6.00 -11.46
N PRO A 126 -0.11 -5.30 -12.14
CA PRO A 126 -0.42 -5.59 -13.54
C PRO A 126 0.82 -5.44 -14.43
N VAL A 127 0.95 -6.33 -15.41
CA VAL A 127 1.96 -6.18 -16.47
C VAL A 127 1.59 -4.98 -17.34
N SER A 128 2.57 -4.13 -17.60
CA SER A 128 2.43 -3.03 -18.55
C SER A 128 2.70 -3.56 -19.95
N ASN A 129 1.75 -3.41 -20.87
CA ASN A 129 1.89 -3.83 -22.28
C ASN A 129 2.20 -2.64 -23.22
N VAL A 130 2.69 -1.52 -22.66
CA VAL A 130 3.08 -0.33 -23.45
C VAL A 130 4.42 -0.52 -24.13
#